data_AF-A0A915J9X7-F1
#
_entry.id   AF-A0A915J9X7-F1
#
_cell.length_a   1.000
_cell.length_b   1.000
_cell.length_c   1.000
_cell.angle_alpha   90.00
_cell.angle_beta   90.00
_cell.angle_gamma   90.00
#
_symmetry.space_group_name_H-M   'P 1'
#
loop_
_entity.id
_entity.type
_entity.pdbx_description
1 polymer ?
#
loop_
_entity_poly.entity_id
_entity_poly.type
_entity_poly.pdbx_seq_one_letter_code
_entity_poly.pdbx_strand_id
1 'polypeptide(L)'
;LEAHKDAERDVCRAADECAVVLSTHLSPKVCLRLFCPLIRSAADDASTLAPALKMTTKVLEQLRGDDDDDLKNFLLQTSPDLIDNVIRCYDHRESCIRKASVLCLVAINYCIGEKNLEPYLAKLSSNKIKLFHMYIKKTQPL
;
A
#
# COMPACT_ATOMS: atom_id res chain seq x y z
N LEU A 1 -28.02 10.09 18.61
CA LEU A 1 -27.00 9.02 18.53
C LEU A 1 -26.10 9.30 17.31
N GLU A 2 -25.48 10.47 17.24
CA GLU A 2 -24.69 10.93 16.05
C GLU A 2 -23.25 11.32 16.40
N ALA A 3 -22.92 11.46 17.69
CA ALA A 3 -21.60 11.88 18.16
C ALA A 3 -20.49 10.82 17.97
N HIS A 4 -20.84 9.55 17.75
CA HIS A 4 -19.86 8.47 17.59
C HIS A 4 -19.15 8.48 16.23
N LYS A 5 -19.76 9.05 15.18
CA LYS A 5 -19.17 9.06 13.83
C LYS A 5 -18.12 10.17 13.62
N ASP A 6 -18.19 11.26 14.37
CA ASP A 6 -17.18 12.32 14.30
C ASP A 6 -15.92 11.94 15.06
N ALA A 7 -16.06 11.34 16.24
CA ALA A 7 -14.93 10.85 17.01
C ALA A 7 -14.11 9.78 16.25
N GLU A 8 -14.76 8.87 15.52
CA GLU A 8 -14.08 7.83 14.73
C GLU A 8 -13.31 8.43 13.53
N ARG A 9 -13.85 9.49 12.90
CA ARG A 9 -13.17 10.20 11.81
C ARG A 9 -11.95 10.98 12.29
N ASP A 10 -12.04 11.63 13.44
CA ASP A 10 -10.93 12.36 14.03
C ASP A 10 -9.83 11.42 14.54
N VAL A 11 -10.20 10.26 15.10
CA VAL A 11 -9.24 9.21 15.50
C VAL A 11 -8.55 8.60 14.28
N CYS A 12 -9.28 8.33 13.19
CA CYS A 12 -8.69 7.86 11.93
C CYS A 12 -7.69 8.88 11.37
N ARG A 13 -8.02 10.17 11.44
CA ARG A 13 -7.13 11.25 10.98
C ARG A 13 -5.88 11.36 11.84
N ALA A 14 -6.02 11.28 13.17
CA ALA A 14 -4.88 11.29 14.08
C ALA A 14 -3.98 10.07 13.88
N ALA A 15 -4.55 8.90 13.59
CA ALA A 15 -3.78 7.68 13.26
C ALA A 15 -3.06 7.82 11.91
N ASP A 16 -3.72 8.39 10.89
CA ASP A 16 -3.10 8.71 9.60
C ASP A 16 -1.94 9.71 9.79
N GLU A 17 -2.12 10.75 10.60
CA GLU A 17 -1.08 11.75 10.90
C GLU A 17 0.09 11.13 11.70
N CYS A 18 -0.20 10.28 12.69
CA CYS A 18 0.82 9.54 13.44
C CYS A 18 1.61 8.59 12.54
N ALA A 19 0.94 7.88 11.63
CA ALA A 19 1.61 6.98 10.70
C ALA A 19 2.48 7.76 9.71
N VAL A 20 2.04 8.94 9.25
CA VAL A 20 2.87 9.86 8.45
C VAL A 20 4.12 10.27 9.22
N VAL A 21 3.99 10.69 10.47
CA VAL A 21 5.13 11.02 11.34
C VAL A 21 6.05 9.81 11.55
N LEU A 22 5.50 8.61 11.75
CA LEU A 22 6.31 7.38 11.85
C LEU A 22 7.10 7.11 10.56
N SER A 23 6.50 7.35 9.39
CA SER A 23 7.19 7.18 8.10
C SER A 23 8.28 8.23 7.84
N THR A 24 8.31 9.35 8.56
CA THR A 24 9.38 10.36 8.45
C THR A 24 10.51 10.16 9.46
N HIS A 25 10.29 9.37 10.52
CA HIS A 25 11.26 9.17 11.61
C HIS A 25 11.77 7.73 11.75
N LEU A 26 11.12 6.75 11.14
CA LEU A 26 11.58 5.37 11.08
C LEU A 26 12.16 5.04 9.70
N SER A 27 13.11 4.11 9.66
CA SER A 27 13.60 3.61 8.38
C SER A 27 12.48 2.89 7.64
N PRO A 28 12.36 3.04 6.31
CA PRO A 28 11.30 2.41 5.54
C PRO A 28 11.22 0.88 5.71
N LYS A 29 12.39 0.24 5.93
CA LYS A 29 12.49 -1.19 6.26
C LYS A 29 11.72 -1.55 7.54
N VAL A 30 11.82 -0.72 8.58
CA VAL A 30 11.08 -0.91 9.84
C VAL A 30 9.58 -0.69 9.61
N CYS A 31 9.21 0.35 8.86
CA CYS A 31 7.82 0.60 8.50
C CYS A 31 7.19 -0.59 7.76
N LEU A 32 7.85 -1.11 6.73
CA LEU A 32 7.35 -2.27 5.97
C LEU A 32 7.21 -3.53 6.84
N ARG A 33 8.14 -3.77 7.77
CA ARG A 33 8.05 -4.89 8.73
C ARG A 33 6.84 -4.79 9.66
N LEU A 34 6.39 -3.57 9.97
CA LEU A 34 5.22 -3.33 10.81
C LEU A 34 3.92 -3.38 9.99
N PHE A 35 3.91 -2.76 8.81
CA PHE A 35 2.69 -2.64 8.01
C PHE A 35 2.30 -3.94 7.29
N CYS A 36 3.25 -4.78 6.85
CA CYS A 36 2.92 -6.06 6.22
C CYS A 36 2.05 -6.96 7.12
N PRO A 37 2.40 -7.22 8.40
CA PRO A 37 1.53 -7.93 9.33
C PRO A 37 0.19 -7.23 9.59
N LEU A 38 0.16 -5.90 9.66
CA LEU A 38 -1.07 -5.13 9.87
C LEU A 38 -2.05 -5.26 8.70
N ILE A 39 -1.58 -5.18 7.46
CA ILE A 39 -2.41 -5.40 6.26
C ILE A 39 -2.96 -6.83 6.26
N ARG A 40 -2.16 -7.80 6.70
CA ARG A 40 -2.58 -9.21 6.81
C ARG A 40 -3.63 -9.43 7.90
N SER A 41 -3.46 -8.81 9.08
CA SER A 41 -4.34 -9.04 10.24
C SER A 41 -5.62 -8.20 10.22
N ALA A 42 -5.58 -7.00 9.65
CA ALA A 42 -6.73 -6.09 9.57
C ALA A 42 -7.66 -6.39 8.38
N ALA A 43 -7.64 -7.61 7.84
CA ALA A 43 -8.37 -7.98 6.62
C ALA A 43 -9.88 -7.68 6.67
N ASP A 44 -10.47 -7.64 7.87
CA ASP A 44 -11.90 -7.40 8.09
C ASP A 44 -12.22 -5.99 8.64
N ASP A 45 -11.19 -5.22 9.04
CA ASP A 45 -11.34 -3.88 9.61
C ASP A 45 -10.93 -2.80 8.61
N ALA A 46 -11.93 -2.23 7.94
CA ALA A 46 -11.72 -1.20 6.94
C ALA A 46 -11.14 0.10 7.50
N SER A 47 -11.39 0.39 8.78
CA SER A 47 -10.89 1.60 9.45
C SER A 47 -9.38 1.55 9.64
N THR A 48 -8.80 0.35 9.80
CA THR A 48 -7.36 0.14 9.97
C THR A 48 -6.66 -0.19 8.65
N LEU A 49 -7.30 -1.00 7.79
CA LEU A 49 -6.68 -1.52 6.56
C LEU A 49 -6.42 -0.44 5.50
N ALA A 50 -7.35 0.48 5.29
CA ALA A 50 -7.19 1.53 4.28
C ALA A 50 -6.05 2.52 4.63
N PRO A 51 -5.94 3.02 5.88
CA PRO A 51 -4.76 3.74 6.36
C PRO A 51 -3.46 2.96 6.19
N ALA A 52 -3.41 1.71 6.63
CA ALA A 52 -2.19 0.89 6.53
C ALA A 52 -1.71 0.75 5.07
N LEU A 53 -2.62 0.56 4.12
CA LEU A 53 -2.30 0.52 2.69
C LEU A 53 -1.77 1.86 2.19
N LYS A 54 -2.45 2.98 2.49
CA LYS A 54 -1.99 4.33 2.09
C LYS A 54 -0.61 4.65 2.64
N MET A 55 -0.36 4.26 3.88
CA MET A 55 0.90 4.48 4.56
C MET A 55 2.02 3.63 3.97
N THR A 56 1.73 2.37 3.65
CA THR A 56 2.63 1.51 2.89
C THR A 56 2.96 2.14 1.53
N THR A 57 1.97 2.68 0.81
CA THR A 57 2.21 3.42 -0.45
C THR A 57 3.18 4.58 -0.25
N LYS A 58 2.97 5.43 0.77
CA LYS A 58 3.86 6.57 1.04
C LYS A 58 5.28 6.14 1.38
N VAL A 59 5.43 5.10 2.19
CA VAL A 59 6.74 4.53 2.53
C VAL A 59 7.43 4.06 1.27
N LEU A 60 6.74 3.35 0.37
CA LEU A 60 7.26 2.91 -0.93
C LEU A 60 7.62 4.08 -1.86
N GLU A 61 6.82 5.15 -1.87
CA GLU A 61 7.11 6.35 -2.68
C GLU A 61 8.39 7.06 -2.25
N GLN A 62 8.72 7.05 -0.96
CA GLN A 62 10.01 7.54 -0.46
C GLN A 62 11.19 6.71 -0.97
N LEU A 63 10.96 5.48 -1.43
CA LEU A 63 12.00 4.56 -1.91
C LEU A 63 12.27 4.68 -3.40
N ARG A 64 11.53 5.55 -4.10
CA ARG A 64 11.75 5.79 -5.53
C ARG A 64 13.07 6.53 -5.81
N GLY A 65 13.81 6.94 -4.78
CA GLY A 65 15.20 7.41 -4.91
C GLY A 65 16.14 6.23 -5.20
N ASP A 66 16.99 6.37 -6.21
CA ASP A 66 17.69 5.24 -6.83
C ASP A 66 18.81 4.59 -5.99
N ASP A 67 19.13 5.15 -4.82
CA ASP A 67 20.40 4.92 -4.11
C ASP A 67 20.39 3.84 -3.00
N ASP A 68 19.32 3.07 -2.81
CA ASP A 68 19.25 2.05 -1.74
C ASP A 68 18.97 0.63 -2.26
N ASP A 69 20.04 -0.02 -2.74
CA ASP A 69 20.02 -1.42 -3.21
C ASP A 69 19.66 -2.41 -2.10
N ASP A 70 20.06 -2.15 -0.85
CA ASP A 70 19.74 -3.01 0.30
C ASP A 70 18.23 -3.05 0.57
N LEU A 71 17.56 -1.92 0.36
CA LEU A 71 16.14 -1.79 0.56
C LEU A 71 15.32 -2.31 -0.62
N LYS A 72 15.78 -2.11 -1.87
CA LYS A 72 15.22 -2.79 -3.05
C LYS A 72 15.31 -4.31 -2.88
N ASN A 73 16.43 -4.83 -2.40
CA ASN A 73 16.61 -6.25 -2.08
C ASN A 73 15.69 -6.72 -0.94
N PHE A 74 15.55 -5.93 0.13
CA PHE A 74 14.61 -6.24 1.21
C PHE A 74 13.16 -6.28 0.72
N LEU A 75 12.79 -5.34 -0.15
CA LEU A 75 11.50 -5.35 -0.82
C LEU A 75 11.35 -6.60 -1.66
N LEU A 76 12.31 -6.98 -2.50
CA LEU A 76 12.22 -8.21 -3.30
C LEU A 76 12.05 -9.48 -2.44
N GLN A 77 12.64 -9.52 -1.24
CA GLN A 77 12.44 -10.63 -0.29
C GLN A 77 11.08 -10.60 0.41
N THR A 78 10.57 -9.40 0.72
CA THR A 78 9.30 -9.20 1.44
C THR A 78 8.10 -9.05 0.48
N SER A 79 8.37 -8.82 -0.81
CA SER A 79 7.39 -8.48 -1.84
C SER A 79 6.38 -9.59 -2.10
N PRO A 80 6.70 -10.90 -2.06
CA PRO A 80 5.70 -11.92 -2.35
C PRO A 80 4.51 -11.82 -1.40
N ASP A 81 4.82 -11.71 -0.09
CA ASP A 81 3.83 -11.57 0.96
C ASP A 81 3.08 -10.25 0.85
N LEU A 82 3.78 -9.13 0.67
CA LEU A 82 3.14 -7.83 0.57
C LEU A 82 2.22 -7.74 -0.67
N ILE A 83 2.71 -8.15 -1.83
CA ILE A 83 1.97 -8.11 -3.10
C ILE A 83 0.73 -9.01 -3.02
N ASP A 84 0.85 -10.24 -2.50
CA ASP A 84 -0.30 -11.14 -2.37
C ASP A 84 -1.37 -10.57 -1.42
N ASN A 85 -0.96 -9.91 -0.32
CA ASN A 85 -1.90 -9.20 0.55
C ASN A 85 -2.56 -8.01 -0.16
N VAL A 86 -1.80 -7.22 -0.92
CA VAL A 86 -2.35 -6.07 -1.68
C VAL A 86 -3.31 -6.53 -2.78
N ILE A 87 -2.99 -7.63 -3.48
CA ILE A 87 -3.88 -8.26 -4.47
C ILE A 87 -5.18 -8.70 -3.82
N ARG A 88 -5.11 -9.36 -2.66
CA ARG A 88 -6.30 -9.72 -1.89
C ARG A 88 -7.13 -8.49 -1.51
N CYS A 89 -6.49 -7.41 -1.08
CA CYS A 89 -7.17 -6.16 -0.75
C CYS A 89 -7.81 -5.49 -1.97
N TYR A 90 -7.31 -5.74 -3.18
CA TYR A 90 -7.91 -5.23 -4.41
C TYR A 90 -9.28 -5.90 -4.72
N ASP A 91 -9.55 -7.06 -4.13
CA ASP A 91 -10.85 -7.73 -4.16
C ASP A 91 -11.76 -7.38 -2.98
N HIS A 92 -11.36 -6.46 -2.12
CA HIS A 92 -12.12 -6.13 -0.92
C HIS A 92 -13.48 -5.51 -1.25
N ARG A 93 -14.49 -5.79 -0.40
CA ARG A 93 -15.87 -5.27 -0.54
C ARG A 93 -15.94 -3.73 -0.53
N GLU A 94 -15.07 -3.10 0.23
CA GLU A 94 -14.99 -1.64 0.38
C GLU A 94 -14.22 -0.96 -0.75
N SER A 95 -14.86 0.03 -1.37
CA SER A 95 -14.27 0.81 -2.47
C SER A 95 -13.01 1.59 -2.05
N CYS A 96 -12.96 2.07 -0.81
CA CYS A 96 -11.79 2.81 -0.29
C CYS A 96 -10.54 1.92 -0.21
N ILE A 97 -10.70 0.65 0.20
CA ILE A 97 -9.61 -0.32 0.26
C ILE A 97 -9.17 -0.71 -1.14
N ARG A 98 -10.11 -0.98 -2.07
CA ARG A 98 -9.74 -1.26 -3.47
C ARG A 98 -8.92 -0.13 -4.08
N LYS A 99 -9.32 1.14 -3.86
CA LYS A 99 -8.58 2.30 -4.34
C LYS A 99 -7.19 2.40 -3.70
N ALA A 100 -7.07 2.23 -2.39
CA ALA A 100 -5.79 2.25 -1.69
C ALA A 100 -4.85 1.12 -2.17
N SER A 101 -5.41 -0.07 -2.41
CA SER A 101 -4.67 -1.24 -2.90
C SER A 101 -4.08 -1.02 -4.28
N VAL A 102 -4.83 -0.44 -5.22
CA VAL A 102 -4.29 -0.12 -6.55
C VAL A 102 -3.15 0.87 -6.48
N LEU A 103 -3.28 1.92 -5.66
CA LEU A 103 -2.22 2.90 -5.47
C LEU A 103 -0.96 2.26 -4.84
N CYS A 104 -1.15 1.39 -3.84
CA CYS A 104 -0.06 0.64 -3.23
C CYS A 104 0.63 -0.27 -4.26
N LEU A 105 -0.13 -0.96 -5.11
CA LEU A 105 0.41 -1.81 -6.17
C LEU A 105 1.22 -1.01 -7.19
N VAL A 106 0.78 0.20 -7.53
CA VAL A 106 1.53 1.13 -8.40
C VAL A 106 2.84 1.57 -7.75
N ALA A 107 2.84 1.89 -6.45
CA ALA A 107 4.08 2.23 -5.73
C ALA A 107 5.05 1.05 -5.68
N ILE A 108 4.55 -0.18 -5.46
CA ILE A 108 5.38 -1.40 -5.53
C ILE A 108 5.99 -1.53 -6.93
N ASN A 109 5.20 -1.36 -7.99
CA ASN A 109 5.69 -1.42 -9.37
C ASN A 109 6.85 -0.46 -9.63
N TYR A 110 6.78 0.76 -9.07
CA TYR A 110 7.87 1.73 -9.20
C TYR A 110 9.12 1.36 -8.40
N CYS A 111 9.00 0.55 -7.34
CA CYS A 111 10.14 0.14 -6.52
C CYS A 111 10.87 -1.09 -7.09
N ILE A 112 10.12 -2.13 -7.49
CA ILE A 112 10.70 -3.41 -7.92
C ILE A 112 10.67 -3.61 -9.45
N GLY A 113 9.98 -2.75 -10.18
CA GLY A 113 9.81 -2.85 -11.63
C GLY A 113 8.71 -3.84 -12.06
N GLU A 114 8.18 -3.62 -13.26
CA GLU A 114 7.05 -4.37 -13.82
C GLU A 114 7.36 -5.86 -14.00
N LYS A 115 8.57 -6.22 -14.43
CA LYS A 115 9.00 -7.62 -14.63
C LYS A 115 8.88 -8.48 -13.36
N ASN A 116 9.17 -7.91 -12.19
CA ASN A 116 9.07 -8.62 -10.92
C ASN A 116 7.61 -8.69 -10.43
N LEU A 117 6.74 -7.83 -10.96
CA LEU A 117 5.33 -7.76 -10.58
C LEU A 117 4.40 -8.58 -11.50
N GLU A 118 4.77 -8.77 -12.77
CA GLU A 118 4.04 -9.58 -13.77
C GLU A 118 3.46 -10.91 -13.26
N PRO A 119 4.22 -11.79 -12.56
CA PRO A 119 3.68 -13.08 -12.10
C PRO A 119 2.52 -12.92 -11.11
N TYR A 120 2.46 -11.80 -10.40
CA TYR A 120 1.39 -11.48 -9.47
C TYR A 120 0.20 -10.83 -10.19
N LEU A 121 0.46 -9.98 -11.19
CA LEU A 121 -0.59 -9.35 -12.00
C LEU A 121 -1.42 -10.39 -12.76
N ALA A 122 -0.83 -11.53 -13.14
CA ALA A 122 -1.54 -12.64 -13.77
C ALA A 122 -2.67 -13.22 -12.89
N LYS A 123 -2.65 -13.00 -11.56
CA LYS A 123 -3.73 -13.39 -10.64
C LYS A 123 -4.93 -12.45 -10.69
N LEU A 124 -4.80 -11.25 -11.29
CA LEU A 124 -5.86 -10.26 -11.40
C LEU A 124 -6.68 -10.45 -12.68
N SER A 125 -7.95 -10.02 -12.64
CA SER A 125 -8.78 -9.99 -13.85
C SER A 125 -8.33 -8.91 -14.83
N SER A 126 -8.60 -9.10 -16.13
CA SER A 126 -8.18 -8.18 -17.19
C SER A 126 -8.63 -6.73 -16.95
N ASN A 127 -9.79 -6.52 -16.31
CA ASN A 127 -10.28 -5.18 -15.97
C ASN A 127 -9.43 -4.50 -14.88
N LYS A 128 -8.97 -5.26 -13.89
CA LYS A 128 -8.09 -4.75 -12.83
C LYS A 128 -6.70 -4.42 -13.35
N ILE A 129 -6.16 -5.27 -14.23
CA ILE A 129 -4.87 -5.01 -14.89
C ILE A 129 -4.96 -3.72 -15.72
N LYS A 130 -6.03 -3.55 -16.51
CA LYS A 130 -6.27 -2.29 -17.25
C LYS A 130 -6.35 -1.08 -16.32
N LEU A 131 -7.04 -1.20 -15.18
CA LEU A 131 -7.15 -0.11 -14.21
C LEU A 131 -5.79 0.20 -13.58
N PHE A 132 -5.04 -0.82 -13.17
CA PHE A 132 -3.68 -0.67 -12.66
C PHE A 132 -2.77 0.08 -13.65
N HIS A 133 -2.72 -0.33 -14.92
CA HIS A 133 -1.96 0.38 -15.96
C HIS A 133 -2.45 1.81 -16.19
N MET A 134 -3.76 2.06 -16.07
CA MET A 134 -4.30 3.42 -16.12
C MET A 134 -3.77 4.27 -14.96
N TYR A 135 -3.65 3.71 -13.75
CA TYR A 135 -3.07 4.42 -12.62
C TYR A 135 -1.57 4.65 -12.79
N ILE A 136 -0.78 3.69 -13.29
CA ILE A 136 0.64 3.94 -13.62
C ILE A 136 0.79 5.16 -14.54
N LYS A 137 -0.03 5.24 -15.60
CA LYS A 137 -0.01 6.38 -16.54
C LYS A 137 -0.42 7.71 -15.89
N LYS A 138 -1.27 7.68 -14.86
CA LYS A 138 -1.75 8.87 -14.13
C LYS A 138 -0.82 9.32 -13.00
N THR A 139 -0.12 8.36 -12.39
CA THR A 139 0.76 8.59 -11.23
C THR A 139 2.22 8.79 -11.66
N GLN A 140 2.51 8.78 -12.96
CA GLN A 140 3.80 9.16 -13.50
C GLN A 140 4.06 10.64 -13.13
N PRO A 141 5.07 10.95 -12.30
CA PRO A 141 5.44 12.34 -12.06
C PRO A 141 5.96 12.91 -13.38
N LEU A 142 5.55 14.15 -13.69
CA LEU A 142 6.22 15.00 -14.68
C LEU A 142 7.70 15.14 -14.32
#